data_AF-A0AAX4PD77-F1
#
_entry.id   AF-A0AAX4PD77-F1
#
_cell.length_a   1.000
_cell.length_b   1.000
_cell.length_c   1.000
_cell.angle_alpha   90.00
_cell.angle_beta   90.00
_cell.angle_gamma   90.00
#
_symmetry.space_group_name_H-M   'P 1'
#
loop_
_entity.id
_entity.type
_entity.pdbx_description
1 polymer ?
#
loop_
_entity_poly.entity_id
_entity_poly.type
_entity_poly.pdbx_seq_one_letter_code
_entity_poly.pdbx_strand_id
1 'polypeptide(L)'
;MKLHHKPGNKLVLLACLLGALCIVSCTTIAEAVTCESFTDPQSCNGQITDAGPCGFTEGRCINVNVNVGDLEGGDMMFPTSTDFPMGPDNTMPEDLGTAWFGNDGATGEGLDQAWFGNPDLMDIMDDKAEDGKPKMKKEKVKLLLDAFKVLRKSVHCTSDDPDSAGCKLRALKDIPMPKLHKVRDFTKSTEGHDGILFGETPEDSGFAPLPDFKSELKVQSCDSNHITGTQRQRLEDKGFTKCVFLSLEQDVFLVTGTAAYPDAYLLQAANILANLLDRDQDGKADDPNVAQILKLPDGPIIQGGANQQEEQKGDELEGNGGFGYAYSAQTWKVQDSYSDDDDNGLAARSVLLEEVFHMWSTALGMAYPNEFGQDDFQSTMCAEMASQSCVTWKHPENICPDGFPAAQPAQVPLQGTCETADCDCTEWFHQVALLHAGMEPAWRGFSEGFEDNMKTALGKAFGDLMADPKYHQLTKPLSFSYETSEIIEFDTLAHFEP
;
A
#
# COMPACT_ATOMS: atom_id res chain seq x y z
N MET A 1 27.56 50.75 19.53
CA MET A 1 26.22 50.12 19.63
C MET A 1 25.91 49.46 18.30
N LYS A 2 25.91 48.12 18.27
CA LYS A 2 25.47 47.26 17.17
C LYS A 2 24.22 46.51 17.67
N LEU A 3 23.18 46.42 16.84
CA LEU A 3 22.08 45.45 16.95
C LEU A 3 21.69 45.15 15.49
N HIS A 4 22.17 44.06 14.88
CA HIS A 4 21.58 42.72 14.80
C HIS A 4 20.16 42.68 14.22
N HIS A 5 20.08 42.24 12.96
CA HIS A 5 18.93 41.56 12.38
C HIS A 5 19.11 40.04 12.56
N LYS A 6 18.06 39.37 13.04
CA LYS A 6 17.81 37.94 12.86
C LYS A 6 16.44 37.80 12.17
N PRO A 7 16.24 36.84 11.25
CA PRO A 7 14.95 36.55 10.66
C PRO A 7 14.19 35.52 11.50
N GLY A 8 12.91 35.77 11.73
CA GLY A 8 11.97 34.84 12.33
C GLY A 8 10.56 35.37 12.12
N ASN A 9 9.74 34.61 11.40
CA ASN A 9 8.27 34.56 11.43
C ASN A 9 7.67 34.29 10.04
N LYS A 10 7.75 33.03 9.59
CA LYS A 10 6.77 32.47 8.63
C LYS A 10 5.57 31.80 9.34
N LEU A 11 5.56 31.77 10.68
CA LEU A 11 4.50 31.11 11.46
C LEU A 11 3.31 32.03 11.82
N VAL A 12 3.36 33.33 11.51
CA VAL A 12 2.28 34.29 11.84
C VAL A 12 1.25 34.43 10.71
N LEU A 13 1.59 34.03 9.48
CA LEU A 13 0.66 34.14 8.35
C LEU A 13 -0.41 33.03 8.33
N LEU A 14 -0.11 31.86 8.87
CA LEU A 14 -1.04 30.73 8.91
C LEU A 14 -2.08 30.86 10.06
N ALA A 15 -1.68 31.50 11.17
CA ALA A 15 -2.57 31.78 12.29
C ALA A 15 -3.60 32.89 11.99
N CYS A 16 -3.28 33.84 11.10
CA CYS A 16 -4.25 34.84 10.64
C CYS A 16 -5.28 34.28 9.65
N LEU A 17 -4.93 33.23 8.88
CA LEU A 17 -5.84 32.58 7.95
C LEU A 17 -6.82 31.61 8.64
N LEU A 18 -6.39 30.97 9.73
CA LEU A 18 -7.28 30.11 10.54
C LEU A 18 -8.09 30.88 11.59
N GLY A 19 -7.57 32.02 12.07
CA GLY A 19 -8.30 32.91 12.99
C GLY A 19 -9.43 33.73 12.35
N ALA A 20 -9.37 33.98 11.03
CA ALA A 20 -10.42 34.68 10.30
C ALA A 20 -11.66 33.82 9.99
N LEU A 21 -11.57 32.49 10.16
CA LEU A 21 -12.69 31.56 9.95
C LEU A 21 -13.46 31.21 11.23
N CYS A 22 -13.00 31.62 12.42
CA CYS A 22 -13.62 31.23 13.70
C CYS A 22 -14.17 32.38 14.56
N ILE A 23 -14.08 33.65 14.15
CA ILE A 23 -14.66 34.77 14.90
C ILE A 23 -15.42 35.75 13.98
N VAL A 24 -16.42 35.23 13.26
CA VAL A 24 -17.64 35.96 12.85
C VAL A 24 -18.72 34.86 12.73
N SER A 25 -19.43 34.46 13.78
CA SER A 25 -20.74 35.03 14.08
C SER A 25 -21.32 34.41 15.36
N CYS A 26 -21.36 35.19 16.43
CA CYS A 26 -22.50 35.18 17.33
C CYS A 26 -22.90 36.64 17.57
N THR A 27 -24.19 36.91 17.38
CA THR A 27 -24.93 38.18 17.49
C THR A 27 -24.76 39.22 16.37
N THR A 28 -25.24 38.87 15.18
CA THR A 28 -26.37 39.57 14.54
C THR A 28 -27.16 38.51 13.77
N ILE A 29 -28.45 38.34 14.07
CA ILE A 29 -29.34 37.52 13.24
C ILE A 29 -29.50 38.28 11.93
N ALA A 30 -28.71 37.93 10.92
CA ALA A 30 -29.07 38.20 9.53
C ALA A 30 -29.88 36.99 9.08
N GLU A 31 -31.17 37.20 8.80
CA GLU A 31 -32.02 36.16 8.23
C GLU A 31 -31.40 35.73 6.90
N ALA A 32 -31.24 34.42 6.69
CA ALA A 32 -30.75 33.89 5.42
C ALA A 32 -31.70 34.34 4.30
N VAL A 33 -31.16 34.98 3.27
CA VAL A 33 -31.95 35.48 2.12
C VAL A 33 -32.32 34.27 1.27
N THR A 34 -33.55 33.80 1.40
CA THR A 34 -34.13 32.76 0.54
C THR A 34 -34.71 33.39 -0.73
N CYS A 35 -34.86 32.63 -1.82
CA CYS A 35 -35.51 33.14 -3.03
C CYS A 35 -36.88 33.77 -2.74
N GLU A 36 -37.63 33.22 -1.78
CA GLU A 36 -38.95 33.70 -1.36
C GLU A 36 -38.96 35.12 -0.76
N SER A 37 -37.78 35.68 -0.43
CA SER A 37 -37.65 37.06 0.05
C SER A 37 -37.74 38.11 -1.08
N PHE A 38 -37.66 37.71 -2.35
CA PHE A 38 -37.85 38.58 -3.50
C PHE A 38 -39.32 38.58 -3.94
N THR A 39 -39.95 39.76 -3.93
CA THR A 39 -41.39 39.89 -4.20
C THR A 39 -41.71 40.23 -5.65
N ASP A 40 -40.71 40.47 -6.50
CA ASP A 40 -40.92 40.84 -7.91
C ASP A 40 -39.97 40.08 -8.87
N PRO A 41 -40.34 39.95 -10.17
CA PRO A 41 -39.59 39.16 -11.12
C PRO A 41 -38.19 39.71 -11.45
N GLN A 42 -37.99 41.03 -11.40
CA GLN A 42 -36.72 41.65 -11.78
C GLN A 42 -35.68 41.49 -10.68
N SER A 43 -36.10 41.54 -9.41
CA SER A 43 -35.22 41.28 -8.28
C SER A 43 -34.92 39.79 -8.06
N CYS A 44 -35.79 38.90 -8.53
CA CYS A 44 -35.67 37.45 -8.35
C CYS A 44 -34.79 36.73 -9.39
N ASN A 45 -35.05 36.93 -10.69
CA ASN A 45 -34.47 36.09 -11.74
C ASN A 45 -32.94 36.25 -11.84
N GLY A 46 -32.21 35.15 -11.61
CA GLY A 46 -30.75 35.10 -11.72
C GLY A 46 -29.99 35.44 -10.43
N GLN A 47 -30.68 35.69 -9.32
CA GLN A 47 -30.03 35.78 -8.01
C GLN A 47 -29.58 34.40 -7.53
N ILE A 48 -28.42 34.35 -6.89
CA ILE A 48 -27.89 33.13 -6.27
C ILE A 48 -27.98 33.31 -4.76
N THR A 49 -28.72 32.40 -4.11
CA THR A 49 -28.83 32.32 -2.66
C THR A 49 -28.06 31.12 -2.14
N ASP A 50 -27.92 31.01 -0.82
CA ASP A 50 -27.26 29.87 -0.17
C ASP A 50 -27.90 28.51 -0.52
N ALA A 51 -29.16 28.52 -1.00
CA ALA A 51 -29.89 27.34 -1.43
C ALA A 51 -29.84 27.05 -2.94
N GLY A 52 -29.25 27.95 -3.75
CA GLY A 52 -29.17 27.82 -5.21
C GLY A 52 -29.74 29.01 -5.99
N PRO A 53 -29.74 28.94 -7.34
CA PRO A 53 -30.24 30.00 -8.21
C PRO A 53 -31.77 30.16 -8.10
N CYS A 54 -32.23 31.40 -8.12
CA CYS A 54 -33.64 31.75 -8.01
C CYS A 54 -34.27 32.01 -9.39
N GLY A 55 -35.53 31.58 -9.53
CA GLY A 55 -36.38 31.82 -10.69
C GLY A 55 -37.77 32.28 -10.25
N PHE A 56 -38.33 33.26 -10.96
CA PHE A 56 -39.66 33.79 -10.69
C PHE A 56 -40.69 33.06 -11.56
N THR A 57 -41.57 32.30 -10.92
CA THR A 57 -42.65 31.59 -11.60
C THR A 57 -43.94 31.72 -10.82
N GLU A 58 -45.06 31.84 -11.54
CA GLU A 58 -46.41 31.92 -10.95
C GLU A 58 -46.59 32.99 -9.86
N GLY A 59 -45.94 34.15 -10.02
CA GLY A 59 -46.09 35.28 -9.08
C GLY A 59 -45.24 35.18 -7.81
N ARG A 60 -44.31 34.23 -7.72
CA ARG A 60 -43.39 34.07 -6.58
C ARG A 60 -41.99 33.69 -7.03
N CYS A 61 -41.00 34.01 -6.20
CA CYS A 61 -39.61 33.66 -6.42
C CYS A 61 -39.27 32.33 -5.71
N ILE A 62 -38.80 31.33 -6.46
CA ILE A 62 -38.49 30.00 -5.96
C ILE A 62 -37.07 29.60 -6.33
N ASN A 63 -36.51 28.62 -5.62
CA ASN A 63 -35.23 28.03 -5.99
C ASN A 63 -35.44 27.08 -7.18
N VAL A 64 -34.76 27.33 -8.30
CA VAL A 64 -34.85 26.50 -9.49
C VAL A 64 -33.81 25.39 -9.40
N ASN A 65 -34.13 24.35 -8.64
CA ASN A 65 -33.48 23.06 -8.80
C ASN A 65 -34.02 22.42 -10.09
N VAL A 66 -33.15 22.21 -11.07
CA VAL A 66 -33.52 21.69 -12.39
C VAL A 66 -33.98 20.23 -12.25
N ASN A 67 -35.30 20.04 -12.15
CA ASN A 67 -35.95 18.74 -12.22
C ASN A 67 -36.39 18.54 -13.68
N VAL A 68 -35.74 17.61 -14.40
CA VAL A 68 -36.05 17.31 -15.80
C VAL A 68 -37.22 16.34 -15.84
N GLY A 69 -38.43 16.89 -15.91
CA GLY A 69 -39.67 16.18 -16.18
C GLY A 69 -40.71 17.17 -16.69
N ASP A 70 -41.18 16.93 -17.91
CA ASP A 70 -42.30 17.58 -18.59
C ASP A 70 -42.12 19.01 -19.11
N LEU A 71 -41.47 19.14 -20.28
CA LEU A 71 -41.85 20.11 -21.31
C LEU A 71 -41.64 19.51 -22.72
N GLU A 72 -42.75 19.36 -23.46
CA GLU A 72 -42.78 18.99 -24.87
C GLU A 72 -42.25 20.13 -25.76
N GLY A 73 -41.46 19.77 -26.78
CA GLY A 73 -41.32 20.54 -28.03
C GLY A 73 -39.96 21.20 -28.27
N GLY A 74 -39.08 20.49 -28.98
CA GLY A 74 -37.90 21.06 -29.64
C GLY A 74 -36.68 20.14 -29.63
N ASP A 75 -36.47 19.42 -30.72
CA ASP A 75 -35.46 18.37 -30.96
C ASP A 75 -34.05 18.59 -30.38
N MET A 76 -33.61 17.66 -29.53
CA MET A 76 -32.27 17.04 -29.60
C MET A 76 -32.37 15.59 -29.08
N MET A 77 -32.12 14.62 -29.96
CA MET A 77 -32.10 13.20 -29.63
C MET A 77 -30.85 12.82 -28.83
N PHE A 78 -31.01 11.98 -27.81
CA PHE A 78 -29.93 11.15 -27.26
C PHE A 78 -30.22 9.67 -27.56
N PRO A 79 -29.31 8.91 -28.18
CA PRO A 79 -29.57 7.52 -28.55
C PRO A 79 -29.58 6.61 -27.32
N THR A 80 -30.49 5.64 -27.32
CA THR A 80 -30.45 4.49 -26.41
C THR A 80 -29.49 3.41 -26.94
N SER A 81 -29.07 2.48 -26.08
CA SER A 81 -28.01 1.49 -26.34
C SER A 81 -28.31 0.42 -27.41
N THR A 82 -29.30 0.63 -28.28
CA THR A 82 -29.62 -0.22 -29.43
C THR A 82 -29.29 0.42 -30.78
N ASP A 83 -28.79 1.66 -30.83
CA ASP A 83 -28.61 2.41 -32.08
C ASP A 83 -27.14 2.55 -32.57
N PHE A 84 -26.22 1.71 -32.10
CA PHE A 84 -24.84 1.67 -32.62
C PHE A 84 -24.56 0.35 -33.35
N PRO A 85 -24.57 0.30 -34.69
CA PRO A 85 -23.93 -0.81 -35.39
C PRO A 85 -22.41 -0.62 -35.27
N MET A 86 -21.78 -1.39 -34.41
CA MET A 86 -20.32 -1.56 -34.43
C MET A 86 -19.95 -2.26 -35.75
N GLY A 87 -18.96 -1.72 -36.45
CA GLY A 87 -18.28 -2.46 -37.52
C GLY A 87 -17.66 -3.75 -36.97
N PRO A 88 -17.35 -4.75 -37.83
CA PRO A 88 -16.85 -6.06 -37.40
C PRO A 88 -15.51 -6.03 -36.62
N ASP A 89 -14.90 -4.85 -36.47
CA ASP A 89 -13.63 -4.55 -35.80
C ASP A 89 -13.75 -3.54 -34.63
N ASN A 90 -14.98 -3.20 -34.19
CA ASN A 90 -15.24 -2.33 -33.03
C ASN A 90 -14.65 -0.90 -33.09
N THR A 91 -14.57 -0.27 -34.26
CA THR A 91 -14.19 1.15 -34.41
C THR A 91 -15.40 2.06 -34.61
N MET A 92 -15.37 3.28 -34.06
CA MET A 92 -16.40 4.31 -34.29
C MET A 92 -16.09 5.13 -35.56
N PRO A 93 -17.10 5.56 -36.35
CA PRO A 93 -16.87 6.37 -37.56
C PRO A 93 -16.40 7.80 -37.24
N GLU A 94 -15.55 8.36 -38.11
CA GLU A 94 -14.81 9.62 -37.91
C GLU A 94 -15.66 10.93 -37.93
N ASP A 95 -16.96 10.89 -38.28
CA ASP A 95 -17.72 12.11 -38.64
C ASP A 95 -18.57 12.76 -37.50
N LEU A 96 -18.36 12.44 -36.23
CA LEU A 96 -19.17 12.98 -35.11
C LEU A 96 -18.62 14.25 -34.43
N GLY A 97 -17.55 14.86 -34.95
CA GLY A 97 -16.76 15.87 -34.22
C GLY A 97 -17.25 17.33 -34.20
N THR A 98 -18.27 17.74 -34.96
CA THR A 98 -18.49 19.18 -35.25
C THR A 98 -19.85 19.78 -34.85
N ALA A 99 -20.76 19.04 -34.21
CA ALA A 99 -22.13 19.52 -33.96
C ALA A 99 -22.43 20.04 -32.54
N TRP A 100 -21.48 20.07 -31.60
CA TRP A 100 -21.80 20.19 -30.16
C TRP A 100 -21.38 21.49 -29.46
N PHE A 101 -20.68 22.41 -30.11
CA PHE A 101 -20.33 23.69 -29.51
C PHE A 101 -20.86 24.83 -30.36
N GLY A 102 -21.95 25.44 -29.90
CA GLY A 102 -22.49 26.66 -30.45
C GLY A 102 -21.47 27.79 -30.38
N ASN A 103 -21.32 28.49 -31.50
CA ASN A 103 -20.76 29.83 -31.55
C ASN A 103 -21.68 30.75 -30.76
N ASP A 104 -21.18 31.35 -29.68
CA ASP A 104 -21.45 32.76 -29.40
C ASP A 104 -20.36 33.32 -28.48
N GLY A 105 -19.78 34.43 -28.91
CA GLY A 105 -18.65 35.08 -28.27
C GLY A 105 -19.05 35.87 -27.04
N ALA A 106 -18.28 35.70 -25.97
CA ALA A 106 -18.11 36.69 -24.92
C ALA A 106 -16.63 36.70 -24.51
N THR A 107 -16.06 37.90 -24.51
CA THR A 107 -14.64 38.22 -24.35
C THR A 107 -14.10 37.83 -22.98
N GLY A 108 -12.82 37.43 -22.96
CA GLY A 108 -12.08 36.98 -21.79
C GLY A 108 -11.78 38.04 -20.72
N GLU A 109 -10.95 37.61 -19.76
CA GLU A 109 -10.47 38.33 -18.56
C GLU A 109 -11.23 38.06 -17.23
N GLY A 110 -11.70 36.83 -17.00
CA GLY A 110 -12.22 36.44 -15.68
C GLY A 110 -11.99 34.98 -15.23
N LEU A 111 -11.74 34.06 -16.16
CA LEU A 111 -11.63 32.62 -15.84
C LEU A 111 -10.19 32.09 -15.74
N ASP A 112 -9.19 32.84 -16.22
CA ASP A 112 -7.80 32.37 -16.30
C ASP A 112 -7.03 32.42 -14.97
N GLN A 113 -7.55 33.04 -13.91
CA GLN A 113 -6.83 33.15 -12.62
C GLN A 113 -7.31 32.20 -11.52
N ALA A 114 -8.44 31.52 -11.68
CA ALA A 114 -8.93 30.57 -10.66
C ALA A 114 -8.46 29.13 -10.89
N TRP A 115 -8.04 28.78 -12.11
CA TRP A 115 -7.73 27.39 -12.50
C TRP A 115 -6.24 27.14 -12.74
N PHE A 116 -5.47 28.13 -13.21
CA PHE A 116 -4.08 27.93 -13.64
C PHE A 116 -3.01 28.25 -12.57
N GLY A 117 -3.42 28.47 -11.31
CA GLY A 117 -2.51 28.76 -10.19
C GLY A 117 -2.15 27.57 -9.31
N ASN A 118 -2.74 26.38 -9.55
CA ASN A 118 -2.55 25.21 -8.71
C ASN A 118 -1.81 24.09 -9.48
N PRO A 119 -0.56 23.76 -9.13
CA PRO A 119 0.24 22.76 -9.84
C PRO A 119 -0.39 21.35 -9.82
N ASP A 120 -1.22 21.03 -8.84
CA ASP A 120 -1.85 19.72 -8.71
C ASP A 120 -2.99 19.49 -9.73
N LEU A 121 -3.58 20.57 -10.27
CA LEU A 121 -4.61 20.47 -11.31
C LEU A 121 -4.01 20.26 -12.71
N MET A 122 -2.76 20.68 -12.92
CA MET A 122 -2.07 20.48 -14.20
C MET A 122 -1.77 19.01 -14.48
N ASP A 123 -1.66 18.17 -13.44
CA ASP A 123 -1.38 16.74 -13.61
C ASP A 123 -2.62 15.92 -14.03
N ILE A 124 -3.81 16.52 -13.96
CA ILE A 124 -5.09 15.90 -14.35
C ILE A 124 -5.40 16.18 -15.84
N MET A 125 -4.78 17.21 -16.41
CA MET A 125 -4.96 17.62 -17.80
C MET A 125 -3.86 17.03 -18.69
N ASP A 126 -4.23 16.66 -19.91
CA ASP A 126 -3.33 16.34 -21.01
C ASP A 126 -3.22 17.60 -21.88
N ASP A 127 -2.08 18.27 -21.71
CA ASP A 127 -1.65 19.46 -22.42
C ASP A 127 -1.06 19.15 -23.81
N LYS A 128 -1.00 17.87 -24.20
CA LYS A 128 -0.52 17.41 -25.51
C LYS A 128 -1.62 16.84 -26.42
N ALA A 129 -2.89 17.07 -26.11
CA ALA A 129 -3.98 16.66 -26.99
C ALA A 129 -3.79 17.27 -28.40
N GLU A 130 -3.85 16.42 -29.44
CA GLU A 130 -3.50 16.77 -30.83
C GLU A 130 -4.31 17.94 -31.43
N ASP A 131 -5.43 18.30 -30.82
CA ASP A 131 -6.31 19.41 -31.24
C ASP A 131 -6.06 20.73 -30.48
N GLY A 132 -5.03 20.78 -29.63
CA GLY A 132 -4.63 21.98 -28.89
C GLY A 132 -5.62 22.42 -27.81
N LYS A 133 -6.57 21.55 -27.44
CA LYS A 133 -7.54 21.82 -26.37
C LYS A 133 -7.21 20.96 -25.15
N PRO A 134 -7.17 21.53 -23.93
CA PRO A 134 -6.92 20.75 -22.72
C PRO A 134 -7.97 19.64 -22.56
N LYS A 135 -7.55 18.38 -22.43
CA LYS A 135 -8.43 17.23 -22.15
C LYS A 135 -8.04 16.61 -20.83
N MET A 136 -8.99 16.06 -20.07
CA MET A 136 -8.62 15.27 -18.87
C MET A 136 -8.02 13.93 -19.30
N LYS A 137 -6.94 13.51 -18.62
CA LYS A 137 -6.33 12.19 -18.84
C LYS A 137 -7.38 11.09 -18.63
N LYS A 138 -7.51 10.19 -19.60
CA LYS A 138 -8.56 9.14 -19.66
C LYS A 138 -8.65 8.30 -18.39
N GLU A 139 -7.52 8.04 -17.76
CA GLU A 139 -7.38 7.27 -16.51
C GLU A 139 -8.01 7.99 -15.30
N LYS A 140 -7.88 9.31 -15.24
CA LYS A 140 -8.45 10.14 -14.16
C LYS A 140 -9.95 10.36 -14.35
N VAL A 141 -10.43 10.41 -15.60
CA VAL A 141 -11.87 10.39 -15.91
C VAL A 141 -12.53 9.10 -15.41
N LYS A 142 -11.84 7.96 -15.58
CA LYS A 142 -12.31 6.66 -15.05
C LYS A 142 -12.38 6.68 -13.51
N LEU A 143 -11.34 7.19 -12.84
CA LEU A 143 -11.31 7.34 -11.37
C LEU A 143 -12.47 8.21 -10.84
N LEU A 144 -12.74 9.35 -11.50
CA LEU A 144 -13.87 10.23 -11.18
C LEU A 144 -15.22 9.54 -11.39
N LEU A 145 -15.37 8.80 -12.49
CA LEU A 145 -16.58 8.02 -12.77
C LEU A 145 -16.79 6.90 -11.74
N ASP A 146 -15.72 6.25 -11.28
CA ASP A 146 -15.79 5.19 -10.28
C ASP A 146 -16.10 5.76 -8.88
N ALA A 147 -15.53 6.91 -8.51
CA ALA A 147 -15.91 7.65 -7.31
C ALA A 147 -17.40 8.08 -7.36
N PHE A 148 -17.89 8.53 -8.51
CA PHE A 148 -19.30 8.85 -8.72
C PHE A 148 -20.21 7.61 -8.62
N LYS A 149 -19.76 6.45 -9.11
CA LYS A 149 -20.51 5.18 -8.96
C LYS A 149 -20.58 4.76 -7.49
N VAL A 150 -19.53 4.96 -6.70
CA VAL A 150 -19.53 4.69 -5.25
C VAL A 150 -20.50 5.63 -4.54
N LEU A 151 -20.46 6.93 -4.84
CA LEU A 151 -21.40 7.92 -4.30
C LEU A 151 -22.86 7.61 -4.66
N ARG A 152 -23.10 7.15 -5.89
CA ARG A 152 -24.43 6.71 -6.35
C ARG A 152 -24.91 5.44 -5.62
N LYS A 153 -24.01 4.50 -5.29
CA LYS A 153 -24.33 3.28 -4.54
C LYS A 153 -24.61 3.55 -3.06
N SER A 154 -24.08 4.62 -2.48
CA SER A 154 -24.36 5.03 -1.09
C SER A 154 -25.73 5.69 -0.87
N VAL A 155 -26.56 5.83 -1.92
CA VAL A 155 -27.93 6.31 -1.83
C VAL A 155 -28.89 5.12 -1.96
N HIS A 156 -29.60 4.77 -0.89
CA HIS A 156 -30.72 3.84 -0.93
C HIS A 156 -32.04 4.61 -0.96
N CYS A 157 -32.80 4.49 -2.04
CA CYS A 157 -34.19 4.91 -2.10
C CYS A 157 -35.04 3.63 -2.25
N THR A 158 -35.92 3.36 -1.30
CA THR A 158 -36.85 2.21 -1.34
C THR A 158 -38.00 2.52 -2.28
N SER A 159 -38.43 1.55 -3.09
CA SER A 159 -39.35 1.70 -4.23
C SER A 159 -40.80 2.07 -3.89
N ASP A 160 -41.15 2.25 -2.62
CA ASP A 160 -42.55 2.22 -2.17
C ASP A 160 -43.08 3.58 -1.68
N ASP A 161 -42.38 4.69 -1.94
CA ASP A 161 -42.82 6.04 -1.55
C ASP A 161 -43.00 6.94 -2.81
N PRO A 162 -44.24 7.34 -3.17
CA PRO A 162 -44.51 7.99 -4.45
C PRO A 162 -44.16 9.49 -4.51
N ASP A 163 -43.66 10.09 -3.42
CA ASP A 163 -43.22 11.49 -3.40
C ASP A 163 -41.69 11.58 -3.26
N SER A 164 -41.04 12.17 -4.26
CA SER A 164 -39.57 12.27 -4.41
C SER A 164 -38.85 13.18 -3.39
N ALA A 165 -39.48 13.51 -2.26
CA ALA A 165 -38.91 14.33 -1.18
C ALA A 165 -38.17 13.50 -0.09
N GLY A 166 -38.05 12.18 -0.25
CA GLY A 166 -37.63 11.26 0.82
C GLY A 166 -36.18 10.77 0.82
N CYS A 167 -35.31 11.08 -0.14
CA CYS A 167 -33.94 10.56 -0.12
C CYS A 167 -33.06 11.40 0.84
N LYS A 168 -32.86 10.91 2.07
CA LYS A 168 -31.89 11.47 3.03
C LYS A 168 -30.53 10.79 2.87
N LEU A 169 -29.47 11.60 2.70
CA LEU A 169 -28.09 11.14 2.95
C LEU A 169 -28.00 10.65 4.40
N ARG A 170 -27.63 9.39 4.61
CA ARG A 170 -27.15 8.98 5.93
C ARG A 170 -25.90 9.79 6.21
N ALA A 171 -25.87 10.49 7.34
CA ALA A 171 -24.62 11.07 7.81
C ALA A 171 -23.63 9.92 8.02
N LEU A 172 -22.37 10.07 7.61
CA LEU A 172 -21.32 9.05 7.74
C LEU A 172 -21.21 8.43 9.15
N LYS A 173 -21.64 9.17 10.17
CA LYS A 173 -21.74 8.71 11.57
C LYS A 173 -22.75 7.58 11.83
N ASP A 174 -23.71 7.36 10.94
CA ASP A 174 -24.81 6.39 11.09
C ASP A 174 -24.55 5.08 10.31
N ILE A 175 -23.37 4.96 9.70
CA ILE A 175 -22.84 3.69 9.18
C ILE A 175 -22.13 3.00 10.35
N PRO A 176 -22.50 1.77 10.74
CA PRO A 176 -21.81 1.06 11.79
C PRO A 176 -20.41 0.68 11.29
N MET A 177 -19.44 1.57 11.51
CA MET A 177 -18.03 1.23 11.40
C MET A 177 -17.75 0.14 12.45
N PRO A 178 -17.05 -0.95 12.11
CA PRO A 178 -16.54 -1.89 13.10
C PRO A 178 -15.83 -1.08 14.20
N LYS A 179 -16.07 -1.41 15.46
CA LYS A 179 -15.37 -0.76 16.57
C LYS A 179 -13.88 -1.04 16.38
N LEU A 180 -13.14 -0.06 15.86
CA LEU A 180 -11.69 -0.03 15.99
C LEU A 180 -11.40 -0.16 17.49
N HIS A 181 -10.81 -1.29 17.86
CA HIS A 181 -10.32 -1.51 19.21
C HIS A 181 -9.37 -0.36 19.52
N LYS A 182 -9.57 0.31 20.65
CA LYS A 182 -8.58 1.23 21.20
C LYS A 182 -7.27 0.45 21.32
N VAL A 183 -6.29 0.80 20.50
CA VAL A 183 -4.90 0.39 20.70
C VAL A 183 -4.54 0.80 22.13
N ARG A 184 -3.99 -0.16 22.88
CA ARG A 184 -3.60 0.03 24.27
C ARG A 184 -2.53 1.12 24.34
N ASP A 185 -2.80 2.10 25.19
CA ASP A 185 -1.86 3.15 25.57
C ASP A 185 -0.69 2.52 26.35
N PHE A 186 0.48 2.41 25.71
CA PHE A 186 1.74 1.98 26.32
C PHE A 186 2.64 3.19 26.62
N THR A 187 2.09 4.28 27.13
CA THR A 187 2.90 5.33 27.75
C THR A 187 3.33 4.92 29.16
N LYS A 188 4.39 4.09 29.27
CA LYS A 188 5.30 4.04 30.44
C LYS A 188 6.44 3.05 30.23
N SER A 189 7.55 3.54 29.67
CA SER A 189 8.90 3.10 30.05
C SER A 189 9.92 4.10 29.50
N THR A 190 10.05 5.25 30.16
CA THR A 190 11.27 6.06 30.04
C THR A 190 12.13 5.78 31.27
N GLU A 191 13.19 5.01 31.13
CA GLU A 191 14.39 5.16 31.95
C GLU A 191 15.59 4.52 31.23
N GLY A 192 16.66 5.31 31.13
CA GLY A 192 17.65 5.24 30.06
C GLY A 192 18.64 4.09 30.09
N HIS A 193 19.29 3.87 28.95
CA HIS A 193 20.61 3.28 28.88
C HIS A 193 21.43 3.89 27.74
N ASP A 194 22.57 4.46 28.12
CA ASP A 194 23.65 4.88 27.22
C ASP A 194 24.34 3.64 26.62
N GLY A 195 24.47 3.53 25.29
CA GLY A 195 25.37 2.54 24.69
C GLY A 195 25.26 2.34 23.19
N ILE A 196 26.38 2.61 22.49
CA ILE A 196 26.73 2.31 21.08
C ILE A 196 26.25 3.35 20.05
N LEU A 197 27.18 4.28 19.73
CA LEU A 197 27.08 5.22 18.61
C LEU A 197 27.39 4.49 17.29
N PHE A 198 26.34 4.11 16.55
CA PHE A 198 26.45 3.82 15.12
C PHE A 198 26.63 5.15 14.36
N GLY A 199 27.49 5.15 13.34
CA GLY A 199 27.82 6.33 12.54
C GLY A 199 26.61 6.90 11.80
N GLU A 200 26.57 8.24 11.71
CA GLU A 200 25.51 9.08 11.15
C GLU A 200 24.13 8.87 11.79
N THR A 201 23.71 9.81 12.63
CA THR A 201 22.39 9.80 13.26
C THR A 201 21.30 9.76 12.17
N PRO A 202 20.29 8.88 12.29
CA PRO A 202 19.19 8.68 11.31
C PRO A 202 18.38 9.92 10.87
N GLU A 203 18.66 11.10 11.43
CA GLU A 203 17.82 12.29 11.28
C GLU A 203 17.73 12.81 9.84
N ASP A 204 18.67 12.47 8.95
CA ASP A 204 18.69 12.96 7.56
C ASP A 204 18.27 11.91 6.50
N SER A 205 18.10 10.63 6.86
CA SER A 205 17.77 9.59 5.87
C SER A 205 16.27 9.50 5.56
N GLY A 206 15.42 10.08 6.40
CA GLY A 206 13.96 9.95 6.29
C GLY A 206 13.43 8.56 6.66
N PHE A 207 14.29 7.66 7.17
CA PHE A 207 13.90 6.36 7.67
C PHE A 207 13.57 6.43 9.16
N ALA A 208 12.49 5.77 9.56
CA ALA A 208 12.14 5.66 10.97
C ALA A 208 13.14 4.77 11.71
N PRO A 209 13.46 5.07 12.98
CA PRO A 209 14.28 4.18 13.78
C PRO A 209 13.54 2.84 13.96
N LEU A 210 14.20 1.73 13.62
CA LEU A 210 13.67 0.41 13.91
C LEU A 210 13.65 0.17 15.43
N PRO A 211 12.77 -0.71 15.95
CA PRO A 211 12.83 -1.09 17.35
C PRO A 211 14.18 -1.75 17.65
N ASP A 212 14.58 -1.75 18.92
CA ASP A 212 15.88 -2.30 19.30
C ASP A 212 16.03 -3.77 18.87
N PHE A 213 17.23 -4.10 18.40
CA PHE A 213 17.68 -5.45 18.10
C PHE A 213 19.21 -5.53 18.24
N LYS A 214 19.74 -6.74 18.31
CA LYS A 214 21.18 -6.98 18.32
C LYS A 214 21.61 -7.77 17.09
N SER A 215 22.78 -7.46 16.56
CA SER A 215 23.33 -8.17 15.41
C SER A 215 24.84 -8.27 15.52
N GLU A 216 25.36 -9.48 15.41
CA GLU A 216 26.79 -9.71 15.20
C GLU A 216 27.20 -9.57 13.73
N LEU A 217 26.21 -9.62 12.83
CA LEU A 217 26.40 -9.42 11.40
C LEU A 217 26.95 -8.01 11.10
N LYS A 218 27.61 -7.87 9.95
CA LYS A 218 28.27 -6.63 9.54
C LYS A 218 27.80 -6.20 8.17
N VAL A 219 27.49 -4.91 8.06
CA VAL A 219 27.40 -4.24 6.77
C VAL A 219 28.82 -3.97 6.28
N GLN A 220 29.10 -4.39 5.06
CA GLN A 220 30.39 -4.21 4.41
C GLN A 220 30.21 -3.90 2.92
N SER A 221 31.31 -3.59 2.22
CA SER A 221 31.27 -3.48 0.77
C SER A 221 30.92 -4.80 0.11
N CYS A 222 30.25 -4.77 -1.04
CA CYS A 222 29.92 -5.95 -1.83
C CYS A 222 31.13 -6.61 -2.54
N ASP A 223 32.37 -6.18 -2.28
CA ASP A 223 33.60 -6.81 -2.77
C ASP A 223 33.93 -8.08 -1.96
N SER A 224 33.27 -9.18 -2.31
CA SER A 224 33.38 -10.47 -1.63
C SER A 224 33.66 -11.61 -2.60
N ASN A 225 34.39 -12.65 -2.15
CA ASN A 225 34.62 -13.89 -2.90
C ASN A 225 33.44 -14.87 -2.82
N HIS A 226 32.39 -14.56 -2.07
CA HIS A 226 31.16 -15.35 -1.99
C HIS A 226 30.24 -15.16 -3.21
N ILE A 227 30.45 -14.10 -3.99
CA ILE A 227 29.73 -13.81 -5.23
C ILE A 227 30.68 -13.83 -6.43
N THR A 228 30.12 -14.08 -7.61
CA THR A 228 30.90 -14.06 -8.86
C THR A 228 31.30 -12.64 -9.25
N GLY A 229 32.31 -12.50 -10.13
CA GLY A 229 32.70 -11.21 -10.68
C GLY A 229 31.56 -10.52 -11.44
N THR A 230 30.69 -11.29 -12.13
CA THR A 230 29.52 -10.76 -12.84
C THR A 230 28.47 -10.23 -11.87
N GLN A 231 28.15 -10.96 -10.81
CA GLN A 231 27.23 -10.52 -9.76
C GLN A 231 27.74 -9.25 -9.08
N ARG A 232 29.03 -9.19 -8.76
CA ARG A 232 29.66 -8.00 -8.17
C ARG A 232 29.53 -6.78 -9.07
N GLN A 233 29.85 -6.92 -10.36
CA GLN A 233 29.73 -5.83 -11.32
C GLN A 233 28.28 -5.36 -11.43
N ARG A 234 27.29 -6.26 -11.40
CA ARG A 234 25.87 -5.88 -11.45
C ARG A 234 25.44 -5.10 -10.22
N LEU A 235 25.83 -5.54 -9.02
CA LEU A 235 25.57 -4.80 -7.80
C LEU A 235 26.13 -3.38 -7.89
N GLU A 236 27.39 -3.24 -8.33
CA GLU A 236 28.05 -1.95 -8.52
C GLU A 236 27.32 -1.08 -9.57
N ASP A 237 27.02 -1.64 -10.76
CA ASP A 237 26.34 -0.95 -11.86
C ASP A 237 24.95 -0.43 -11.46
N LYS A 238 24.28 -1.14 -10.55
CA LYS A 238 22.94 -0.78 -10.05
C LYS A 238 22.98 0.05 -8.77
N GLY A 239 24.17 0.30 -8.21
CA GLY A 239 24.38 1.14 -7.03
C GLY A 239 24.16 0.43 -5.69
N PHE A 240 24.03 -0.90 -5.70
CA PHE A 240 23.96 -1.74 -4.51
C PHE A 240 25.38 -1.97 -3.98
N THR A 241 25.78 -1.16 -3.01
CA THR A 241 27.18 -1.08 -2.55
C THR A 241 27.37 -1.58 -1.12
N LYS A 242 26.27 -1.75 -0.37
CA LYS A 242 26.25 -2.27 0.99
C LYS A 242 25.74 -3.69 0.99
N CYS A 243 26.50 -4.60 1.57
CA CYS A 243 26.17 -6.02 1.65
C CYS A 243 26.30 -6.53 3.07
N VAL A 244 25.39 -7.41 3.48
CA VAL A 244 25.48 -8.25 4.68
C VAL A 244 25.54 -9.70 4.21
N PHE A 245 26.69 -10.33 4.43
CA PHE A 245 26.89 -11.75 4.16
C PHE A 245 26.60 -12.52 5.44
N LEU A 246 25.47 -13.23 5.46
CA LEU A 246 25.12 -14.15 6.54
C LEU A 246 25.77 -15.50 6.24
N SER A 247 26.65 -15.96 7.11
CA SER A 247 27.28 -17.28 7.00
C SER A 247 26.70 -18.22 8.05
N LEU A 248 26.16 -19.36 7.60
CA LEU A 248 25.76 -20.47 8.46
C LEU A 248 26.58 -21.70 8.05
N GLU A 249 27.52 -22.11 8.90
CA GLU A 249 28.61 -23.03 8.55
C GLU A 249 29.33 -22.65 7.23
N GLN A 250 29.14 -23.45 6.18
CA GLN A 250 29.73 -23.26 4.85
C GLN A 250 28.81 -22.54 3.86
N ASP A 251 27.54 -22.34 4.20
CA ASP A 251 26.56 -21.72 3.32
C ASP A 251 26.50 -20.22 3.60
N VAL A 252 26.44 -19.42 2.54
CA VAL A 252 26.45 -17.96 2.62
C VAL A 252 25.22 -17.39 1.91
N PHE A 253 24.54 -16.46 2.56
CA PHE A 253 23.34 -15.78 2.09
C PHE A 253 23.58 -14.28 2.03
N LEU A 254 22.80 -13.55 1.21
CA LEU A 254 23.06 -12.14 0.95
C LEU A 254 21.81 -11.27 1.11
N VAL A 255 21.97 -10.23 1.93
CA VAL A 255 21.13 -9.03 1.93
C VAL A 255 21.96 -7.87 1.43
N THR A 256 21.44 -7.10 0.48
CA THR A 256 22.15 -5.98 -0.15
C THR A 256 21.31 -4.72 -0.14
N GLY A 257 21.95 -3.56 -0.23
CA GLY A 257 21.27 -2.29 -0.33
C GLY A 257 22.06 -1.23 -1.05
N THR A 258 21.36 -0.19 -1.51
CA THR A 258 21.99 0.98 -2.09
C THR A 258 22.80 1.76 -1.06
N ALA A 259 23.66 2.66 -1.51
CA ALA A 259 24.51 3.47 -0.61
C ALA A 259 23.69 4.27 0.42
N ALA A 260 22.48 4.70 0.07
CA ALA A 260 21.60 5.48 0.93
C ALA A 260 20.70 4.60 1.83
N TYR A 261 20.63 3.29 1.58
CA TYR A 261 19.82 2.39 2.39
C TYR A 261 20.43 2.24 3.81
N PRO A 262 19.64 2.35 4.90
CA PRO A 262 20.19 2.34 6.25
C PRO A 262 20.79 0.99 6.65
N ASP A 263 21.94 1.03 7.32
CA ASP A 263 22.64 -0.17 7.80
C ASP A 263 21.77 -0.99 8.77
N ALA A 264 21.00 -0.32 9.64
CA ALA A 264 20.08 -0.98 10.56
C ALA A 264 19.00 -1.81 9.84
N TYR A 265 18.52 -1.35 8.69
CA TYR A 265 17.52 -2.06 7.89
C TYR A 265 18.11 -3.30 7.23
N LEU A 266 19.34 -3.20 6.71
CA LEU A 266 20.09 -4.35 6.17
C LEU A 266 20.33 -5.41 7.25
N LEU A 267 20.79 -4.99 8.43
CA LEU A 267 21.02 -5.88 9.56
C LEU A 267 19.72 -6.50 10.07
N GLN A 268 18.62 -5.74 10.09
CA GLN A 268 17.32 -6.27 10.51
C GLN A 268 16.81 -7.35 9.56
N ALA A 269 16.90 -7.14 8.24
CA ALA A 269 16.54 -8.14 7.23
C ALA A 269 17.42 -9.38 7.33
N ALA A 270 18.73 -9.20 7.50
CA ALA A 270 19.67 -10.31 7.66
C ALA A 270 19.44 -11.10 8.96
N ASN A 271 19.12 -10.43 10.06
CA ASN A 271 18.73 -11.08 11.31
C ASN A 271 17.43 -11.88 11.17
N ILE A 272 16.43 -11.35 10.45
CA ILE A 272 15.18 -12.08 10.17
C ILE A 272 15.50 -13.36 9.39
N LEU A 273 16.28 -13.25 8.32
CA LEU A 273 16.69 -14.40 7.51
C LEU A 273 17.44 -15.43 8.35
N ALA A 274 18.38 -14.98 9.18
CA ALA A 274 19.11 -15.84 10.10
C ALA A 274 18.17 -16.54 11.10
N ASN A 275 17.20 -15.82 11.67
CA ASN A 275 16.22 -16.41 12.59
C ASN A 275 15.26 -17.41 11.90
N LEU A 276 15.00 -17.26 10.60
CA LEU A 276 14.21 -18.22 9.82
C LEU A 276 15.01 -19.48 9.44
N LEU A 277 16.31 -19.31 9.17
CA LEU A 277 17.20 -20.41 8.75
C LEU A 277 17.84 -21.16 9.92
N ASP A 278 18.07 -20.50 11.05
CA ASP A 278 18.75 -21.02 12.24
C ASP A 278 18.02 -20.51 13.49
N ARG A 279 16.98 -21.26 13.91
CA ARG A 279 16.06 -20.83 14.97
C ARG A 279 16.61 -21.08 16.37
N ASP A 280 17.59 -21.96 16.52
CA ASP A 280 18.31 -22.19 17.78
C ASP A 280 19.63 -21.41 17.89
N GLN A 281 20.03 -20.70 16.83
CA GLN A 281 21.18 -19.80 16.78
C GLN A 281 22.50 -20.53 17.07
N ASP A 282 22.62 -21.75 16.55
CA ASP A 282 23.81 -22.59 16.66
C ASP A 282 24.82 -22.34 15.52
N GLY A 283 24.51 -21.42 14.59
CA GLY A 283 25.35 -21.07 13.46
C GLY A 283 25.17 -22.01 12.26
N LYS A 284 24.17 -22.89 12.28
CA LYS A 284 23.87 -23.84 11.23
C LYS A 284 22.42 -23.70 10.77
N ALA A 285 22.20 -23.87 9.47
CA ALA A 285 20.84 -23.92 8.97
C ALA A 285 20.10 -25.17 9.49
N ASP A 286 18.94 -24.94 10.10
CA ASP A 286 17.96 -25.91 10.56
C ASP A 286 17.58 -26.90 9.45
N ASP A 287 17.19 -26.35 8.28
CA ASP A 287 16.78 -27.12 7.10
C ASP A 287 17.84 -27.03 5.99
N PRO A 288 18.64 -28.07 5.76
CA PRO A 288 19.69 -28.05 4.76
C PRO A 288 19.16 -28.02 3.32
N ASN A 289 17.92 -28.47 3.07
CA ASN A 289 17.35 -28.43 1.72
C ASN A 289 16.97 -26.99 1.35
N VAL A 290 16.37 -26.26 2.30
CA VAL A 290 16.04 -24.83 2.14
C VAL A 290 17.33 -24.00 2.02
N ALA A 291 18.32 -24.25 2.88
CA ALA A 291 19.62 -23.57 2.81
C ALA A 291 20.32 -23.77 1.46
N GLN A 292 20.27 -24.99 0.91
CA GLN A 292 20.87 -25.32 -0.38
C GLN A 292 20.24 -24.55 -1.55
N ILE A 293 18.97 -24.17 -1.46
CA ILE A 293 18.27 -23.35 -2.46
C ILE A 293 18.65 -21.88 -2.32
N LEU A 294 18.79 -21.42 -1.08
CA LEU A 294 18.99 -20.00 -0.78
C LEU A 294 20.45 -19.54 -0.88
N LYS A 295 21.41 -20.47 -0.83
CA LYS A 295 22.83 -20.11 -0.73
C LYS A 295 23.41 -19.52 -2.02
N LEU A 296 24.40 -18.66 -1.83
CA LEU A 296 25.23 -18.11 -2.89
C LEU A 296 26.15 -19.17 -3.54
N PRO A 297 26.56 -18.95 -4.80
CA PRO A 297 26.23 -17.79 -5.64
C PRO A 297 24.87 -17.90 -6.35
N ASP A 298 24.23 -19.07 -6.37
CA ASP A 298 23.08 -19.32 -7.25
C ASP A 298 21.73 -18.90 -6.63
N GLY A 299 21.68 -18.74 -5.31
CA GLY A 299 20.47 -18.39 -4.57
C GLY A 299 19.95 -16.97 -4.82
N PRO A 300 18.73 -16.69 -4.33
CA PRO A 300 18.14 -15.36 -4.33
C PRO A 300 18.78 -14.46 -3.27
N ILE A 301 18.44 -13.17 -3.34
CA ILE A 301 18.89 -12.15 -2.41
C ILE A 301 17.73 -11.27 -1.96
N ILE A 302 17.89 -10.60 -0.82
CA ILE A 302 17.05 -9.47 -0.42
C ILE A 302 17.78 -8.19 -0.80
N GLN A 303 17.10 -7.26 -1.46
CA GLN A 303 17.66 -6.00 -1.94
C GLN A 303 16.81 -4.81 -1.45
N GLY A 304 17.45 -3.78 -0.88
CA GLY A 304 16.78 -2.59 -0.38
C GLY A 304 17.29 -1.30 -1.02
N GLY A 305 16.37 -0.37 -1.30
CA GLY A 305 16.70 0.98 -1.78
C GLY A 305 16.18 2.06 -0.85
N ALA A 306 16.77 3.25 -0.90
CA ALA A 306 16.31 4.38 -0.08
C ALA A 306 14.91 4.88 -0.48
N ASN A 307 14.43 4.51 -1.66
CA ASN A 307 13.12 4.84 -2.22
C ASN A 307 12.76 3.81 -3.30
N GLN A 308 11.53 3.87 -3.81
CA GLN A 308 11.05 2.97 -4.87
C GLN A 308 11.96 2.93 -6.10
N GLN A 309 12.42 4.09 -6.57
CA GLN A 309 13.24 4.18 -7.79
C GLN A 309 14.61 3.52 -7.63
N GLU A 310 15.21 3.65 -6.45
CA GLU A 310 16.47 2.98 -6.13
C GLU A 310 16.29 1.47 -6.01
N GLU A 311 15.24 1.03 -5.32
CA GLU A 311 14.97 -0.39 -5.07
C GLU A 311 14.60 -1.13 -6.37
N GLN A 312 13.83 -0.51 -7.28
CA GLN A 312 13.47 -1.12 -8.57
C GLN A 312 14.66 -1.39 -9.50
N LYS A 313 15.83 -0.79 -9.25
CA LYS A 313 17.07 -1.16 -9.97
C LYS A 313 17.50 -2.59 -9.62
N GLY A 314 17.04 -3.11 -8.49
CA GLY A 314 17.25 -4.46 -8.01
C GLY A 314 16.65 -5.53 -8.92
N ASP A 315 15.58 -5.21 -9.66
CA ASP A 315 14.93 -6.11 -10.63
C ASP A 315 15.90 -6.56 -11.73
N GLU A 316 16.97 -5.80 -11.98
CA GLU A 316 18.00 -6.13 -12.97
C GLU A 316 19.17 -6.95 -12.38
N LEU A 317 19.11 -7.33 -11.10
CA LEU A 317 20.15 -8.15 -10.45
C LEU A 317 20.00 -9.65 -10.77
N GLU A 318 18.81 -10.10 -11.15
CA GLU A 318 18.52 -11.50 -11.47
C GLU A 318 18.93 -11.92 -12.91
N GLY A 319 18.80 -13.22 -13.20
CA GLY A 319 18.99 -13.78 -14.55
C GLY A 319 20.40 -14.24 -14.87
N ASN A 320 20.73 -14.41 -16.16
CA ASN A 320 21.95 -15.12 -16.60
C ASN A 320 23.24 -14.46 -16.08
N GLY A 321 23.94 -15.10 -15.14
CA GLY A 321 25.14 -14.58 -14.47
C GLY A 321 24.85 -13.61 -13.31
N GLY A 322 23.59 -13.43 -12.94
CA GLY A 322 23.11 -12.69 -11.77
C GLY A 322 22.75 -13.61 -10.62
N PHE A 323 21.81 -13.17 -9.79
CA PHE A 323 21.25 -13.96 -8.68
C PHE A 323 20.02 -14.76 -9.15
N GLY A 324 19.61 -15.77 -8.37
CA GLY A 324 18.45 -16.59 -8.68
C GLY A 324 17.15 -15.77 -8.77
N TYR A 325 16.99 -14.82 -7.85
CA TYR A 325 15.92 -13.83 -7.80
C TYR A 325 16.35 -12.68 -6.88
N ALA A 326 15.77 -11.49 -7.04
CA ALA A 326 16.07 -10.33 -6.19
C ALA A 326 14.81 -9.82 -5.48
N TYR A 327 14.56 -10.32 -4.27
CA TYR A 327 13.42 -9.91 -3.44
C TYR A 327 13.58 -8.47 -2.97
N SER A 328 12.60 -7.63 -3.31
CA SER A 328 12.50 -6.24 -2.88
C SER A 328 12.28 -6.15 -1.37
N ALA A 329 12.99 -5.29 -0.65
CA ALA A 329 12.79 -5.10 0.79
C ALA A 329 11.53 -4.27 1.10
N GLN A 330 11.01 -3.53 0.12
CA GLN A 330 9.76 -2.78 0.09
C GLN A 330 9.56 -1.74 1.19
N THR A 331 10.60 -1.41 1.96
CA THR A 331 10.49 -0.49 3.11
C THR A 331 10.21 0.95 2.69
N TRP A 332 10.47 1.32 1.43
CA TRP A 332 10.04 2.61 0.86
C TRP A 332 8.52 2.81 0.94
N LYS A 333 7.71 1.74 0.93
CA LYS A 333 6.24 1.84 1.09
C LYS A 333 5.86 2.43 2.44
N VAL A 334 6.65 2.20 3.48
CA VAL A 334 6.40 2.74 4.83
C VAL A 334 6.72 4.23 4.87
N GLN A 335 7.82 4.63 4.23
CA GLN A 335 8.22 6.03 4.13
C GLN A 335 7.16 6.88 3.40
N ASP A 336 6.63 6.38 2.29
CA ASP A 336 5.63 7.08 1.49
C ASP A 336 4.26 7.16 2.16
N SER A 337 3.93 6.17 3.01
CA SER A 337 2.58 6.03 3.57
C SER A 337 2.39 6.62 4.96
N TYR A 338 3.46 6.83 5.74
CA TYR A 338 3.33 7.08 7.18
C TYR A 338 4.23 8.18 7.76
N SER A 339 4.59 9.22 7.00
CA SER A 339 5.67 10.18 7.35
C SER A 339 5.71 10.82 8.75
N ASP A 340 4.68 10.71 9.60
CA ASP A 340 4.56 11.43 10.88
C ASP A 340 4.32 10.56 12.15
N ASP A 341 4.29 9.22 12.06
CA ASP A 341 3.99 8.36 13.23
C ASP A 341 5.22 7.66 13.84
N ASP A 342 5.28 7.66 15.18
CA ASP A 342 6.32 6.97 15.99
C ASP A 342 6.35 5.44 15.75
N ASP A 343 5.29 4.86 15.16
CA ASP A 343 5.15 3.43 14.89
C ASP A 343 5.78 2.99 13.55
N ASN A 344 6.34 3.90 12.77
CA ASN A 344 6.93 3.59 11.45
C ASN A 344 8.06 2.57 11.50
N GLY A 345 8.84 2.57 12.57
CA GLY A 345 9.91 1.57 12.77
C GLY A 345 9.35 0.15 12.89
N LEU A 346 8.22 0.00 13.58
CA LEU A 346 7.52 -1.28 13.70
C LEU A 346 6.95 -1.71 12.35
N ALA A 347 6.30 -0.79 11.63
CA ALA A 347 5.79 -1.05 10.28
C ALA A 347 6.92 -1.45 9.30
N ALA A 348 8.07 -0.78 9.35
CA ALA A 348 9.23 -1.11 8.54
C ALA A 348 9.79 -2.50 8.87
N ARG A 349 9.92 -2.86 10.16
CA ARG A 349 10.31 -4.23 10.56
C ARG A 349 9.30 -5.27 10.05
N SER A 350 8.01 -4.98 10.14
CA SER A 350 6.96 -5.85 9.63
C SER A 350 7.10 -6.09 8.13
N VAL A 351 7.27 -5.04 7.32
CA VAL A 351 7.50 -5.19 5.87
C VAL A 351 8.77 -6.00 5.60
N LEU A 352 9.87 -5.75 6.32
CA LEU A 352 11.08 -6.58 6.18
C LEU A 352 10.82 -8.06 6.52
N LEU A 353 9.99 -8.34 7.53
CA LEU A 353 9.63 -9.70 7.90
C LEU A 353 8.89 -10.40 6.77
N GLU A 354 7.90 -9.73 6.18
CA GLU A 354 7.11 -10.25 5.06
C GLU A 354 7.98 -10.59 3.85
N GLU A 355 8.80 -9.66 3.36
CA GLU A 355 9.60 -9.87 2.16
C GLU A 355 10.67 -10.95 2.35
N VAL A 356 11.31 -11.00 3.53
CA VAL A 356 12.25 -12.07 3.86
C VAL A 356 11.54 -13.42 4.03
N PHE A 357 10.32 -13.41 4.58
CA PHE A 357 9.49 -14.60 4.70
C PHE A 357 9.06 -15.12 3.32
N HIS A 358 8.72 -14.24 2.37
CA HIS A 358 8.42 -14.63 0.99
C HIS A 358 9.60 -15.39 0.38
N MET A 359 10.81 -14.86 0.46
CA MET A 359 12.02 -15.56 0.02
C MET A 359 12.20 -16.95 0.67
N TRP A 360 12.05 -17.03 1.99
CA TRP A 360 12.18 -18.29 2.73
C TRP A 360 11.09 -19.31 2.37
N SER A 361 9.84 -18.86 2.26
CA SER A 361 8.70 -19.71 1.94
C SER A 361 8.71 -20.23 0.51
N THR A 362 9.18 -19.42 -0.47
CA THR A 362 9.43 -19.90 -1.83
C THR A 362 10.49 -21.01 -1.82
N ALA A 363 11.57 -20.86 -1.04
CA ALA A 363 12.57 -21.91 -0.92
C ALA A 363 12.03 -23.18 -0.24
N LEU A 364 11.13 -23.06 0.75
CA LEU A 364 10.39 -24.20 1.28
C LEU A 364 9.55 -24.89 0.20
N GLY A 365 8.84 -24.14 -0.64
CA GLY A 365 8.06 -24.66 -1.75
C GLY A 365 8.89 -25.41 -2.78
N MET A 366 10.10 -24.92 -3.06
CA MET A 366 11.06 -25.60 -3.94
C MET A 366 11.64 -26.87 -3.31
N ALA A 367 11.91 -26.87 -1.99
CA ALA A 367 12.42 -28.04 -1.28
C ALA A 367 11.37 -29.14 -1.10
N TYR A 368 10.11 -28.75 -0.90
CA TYR A 368 8.99 -29.64 -0.54
C TYR A 368 7.72 -29.29 -1.34
N PRO A 369 7.70 -29.55 -2.66
CA PRO A 369 6.65 -29.06 -3.55
C PRO A 369 5.25 -29.62 -3.24
N ASN A 370 5.14 -30.83 -2.68
CA ASN A 370 3.82 -31.39 -2.33
C ASN A 370 3.24 -30.75 -1.06
N GLU A 371 4.10 -30.19 -0.22
CA GLU A 371 3.72 -29.63 1.07
C GLU A 371 3.56 -28.12 1.00
N PHE A 372 4.54 -27.42 0.44
CA PHE A 372 4.63 -25.95 0.39
C PHE A 372 4.72 -25.40 -1.04
N GLY A 373 4.57 -26.23 -2.08
CA GLY A 373 4.63 -25.76 -3.46
C GLY A 373 3.61 -24.66 -3.75
N GLN A 374 3.99 -23.71 -4.60
CA GLN A 374 3.26 -22.46 -4.86
C GLN A 374 2.90 -22.28 -6.35
N ASP A 375 3.31 -23.21 -7.22
CA ASP A 375 3.08 -23.12 -8.66
C ASP A 375 1.60 -23.33 -9.03
N ASP A 376 0.84 -24.01 -8.17
CA ASP A 376 -0.58 -24.27 -8.31
C ASP A 376 -1.25 -24.42 -6.93
N PHE A 377 -2.56 -24.64 -6.93
CA PHE A 377 -3.34 -24.79 -5.69
C PHE A 377 -3.34 -26.23 -5.12
N GLN A 378 -2.40 -27.11 -5.48
CA GLN A 378 -2.44 -28.54 -5.13
C GLN A 378 -1.57 -28.93 -3.92
N SER A 379 -0.59 -28.12 -3.53
CA SER A 379 0.22 -28.42 -2.34
C SER A 379 -0.65 -28.44 -1.07
N THR A 380 -0.19 -29.10 -0.02
CA THR A 380 -0.96 -29.17 1.25
C THR A 380 -1.26 -27.78 1.80
N MET A 381 -0.28 -26.87 1.75
CA MET A 381 -0.43 -25.46 2.12
C MET A 381 -1.46 -24.74 1.24
N CYS A 382 -1.34 -24.83 -0.09
CA CYS A 382 -2.25 -24.15 -1.00
C CYS A 382 -3.68 -24.70 -0.98
N ALA A 383 -3.85 -26.02 -0.82
CA ALA A 383 -5.15 -26.64 -0.69
C ALA A 383 -5.86 -26.19 0.59
N GLU A 384 -5.11 -26.00 1.68
CA GLU A 384 -5.66 -25.41 2.90
C GLU A 384 -6.08 -23.96 2.67
N MET A 385 -5.22 -23.12 2.08
CA MET A 385 -5.58 -21.74 1.71
C MET A 385 -6.86 -21.70 0.86
N ALA A 386 -6.96 -22.53 -0.18
CA ALA A 386 -8.13 -22.61 -1.05
C ALA A 386 -9.42 -22.97 -0.28
N SER A 387 -9.31 -23.80 0.76
CA SER A 387 -10.44 -24.14 1.63
C SER A 387 -10.85 -23.01 2.58
N GLN A 388 -9.99 -22.03 2.81
CA GLN A 388 -10.25 -20.83 3.62
C GLN A 388 -10.68 -19.63 2.76
N SER A 389 -10.45 -19.70 1.44
CA SER A 389 -10.70 -18.63 0.48
C SER A 389 -12.15 -18.14 0.51
N CYS A 390 -12.30 -16.85 0.75
CA CYS A 390 -13.56 -16.12 0.94
C CYS A 390 -14.39 -16.49 2.17
N VAL A 391 -14.02 -17.50 2.96
CA VAL A 391 -14.74 -17.86 4.20
C VAL A 391 -14.11 -17.15 5.38
N THR A 392 -12.82 -17.37 5.58
CA THR A 392 -12.05 -16.85 6.72
C THR A 392 -10.88 -15.98 6.28
N TRP A 393 -10.52 -16.05 5.00
CA TRP A 393 -9.41 -15.30 4.44
C TRP A 393 -9.69 -14.87 2.99
N LYS A 394 -9.21 -13.68 2.63
CA LYS A 394 -8.97 -13.29 1.23
C LYS A 394 -7.83 -12.28 1.15
N HIS A 395 -7.08 -12.33 0.05
CA HIS A 395 -6.20 -11.22 -0.31
C HIS A 395 -7.02 -9.93 -0.53
N PRO A 396 -6.53 -8.74 -0.12
CA PRO A 396 -7.26 -7.49 -0.28
C PRO A 396 -7.60 -7.19 -1.73
N GLU A 397 -6.71 -7.57 -2.63
CA GLU A 397 -6.82 -7.37 -4.08
C GLU A 397 -7.78 -8.35 -4.76
N ASN A 398 -8.14 -9.44 -4.07
CA ASN A 398 -9.00 -10.47 -4.63
C ASN A 398 -10.49 -10.24 -4.28
N ILE A 399 -11.34 -10.60 -5.23
CA ILE A 399 -12.78 -10.39 -5.20
C ILE A 399 -13.48 -11.71 -4.92
N CYS A 400 -14.28 -11.74 -3.85
CA CYS A 400 -15.11 -12.90 -3.52
C CYS A 400 -16.44 -12.85 -4.29
N PRO A 401 -16.80 -13.90 -5.05
CA PRO A 401 -18.00 -13.90 -5.89
C PRO A 401 -19.29 -13.76 -5.07
N ASP A 402 -19.34 -14.37 -3.88
CA ASP A 402 -20.51 -14.37 -3.00
C ASP A 402 -20.39 -13.38 -1.82
N GLY A 403 -19.44 -12.44 -1.92
CA GLY A 403 -19.08 -11.54 -0.82
C GLY A 403 -18.15 -12.17 0.22
N PHE A 404 -17.85 -11.42 1.28
CA PHE A 404 -16.97 -11.85 2.36
C PHE A 404 -17.56 -11.42 3.73
N PRO A 405 -17.60 -12.31 4.73
CA PRO A 405 -17.32 -13.75 4.64
C PRO A 405 -18.42 -14.50 3.88
N ALA A 406 -18.03 -15.50 3.09
CA ALA A 406 -18.92 -16.40 2.37
C ALA A 406 -19.26 -17.65 3.21
N ALA A 407 -20.41 -18.29 2.92
CA ALA A 407 -20.83 -19.50 3.63
C ALA A 407 -20.05 -20.75 3.22
N GLN A 408 -19.41 -20.74 2.04
CA GLN A 408 -18.62 -21.83 1.48
C GLN A 408 -17.35 -21.26 0.84
N PRO A 409 -16.27 -22.05 0.74
CA PRO A 409 -15.06 -21.62 0.06
C PRO A 409 -15.34 -21.29 -1.40
N ALA A 410 -14.80 -20.16 -1.85
CA ALA A 410 -14.84 -19.80 -3.26
C ALA A 410 -13.88 -20.70 -4.06
N GLN A 411 -14.22 -20.97 -5.32
CA GLN A 411 -13.32 -21.69 -6.21
C GLN A 411 -12.14 -20.79 -6.60
N VAL A 412 -10.93 -21.25 -6.34
CA VAL A 412 -9.69 -20.62 -6.81
C VAL A 412 -9.39 -20.99 -8.27
N PRO A 413 -8.69 -20.14 -9.06
CA PRO A 413 -8.23 -18.79 -8.69
C PRO A 413 -9.40 -17.81 -8.51
N LEU A 414 -9.26 -16.87 -7.57
CA LEU A 414 -10.18 -15.75 -7.44
C LEU A 414 -9.99 -14.75 -8.59
N GLN A 415 -10.84 -13.73 -8.70
CA GLN A 415 -10.56 -12.60 -9.60
C GLN A 415 -9.80 -11.52 -8.85
N GLY A 416 -8.69 -11.02 -9.39
CA GLY A 416 -7.92 -9.94 -8.76
C GLY A 416 -6.51 -9.75 -9.34
N THR A 417 -5.69 -8.93 -8.69
CA THR A 417 -4.27 -8.77 -9.06
C THR A 417 -3.34 -9.77 -8.38
N CYS A 418 -3.85 -10.52 -7.38
CA CYS A 418 -3.13 -11.56 -6.64
C CYS A 418 -3.84 -12.91 -6.80
N GLU A 419 -4.40 -13.19 -7.98
CA GLU A 419 -5.21 -14.39 -8.23
C GLU A 419 -4.39 -15.68 -8.47
N THR A 420 -3.06 -15.57 -8.54
CA THR A 420 -2.16 -16.69 -8.77
C THR A 420 -1.83 -17.40 -7.46
N ALA A 421 -1.48 -18.69 -7.55
CA ALA A 421 -1.20 -19.51 -6.37
C ALA A 421 0.03 -19.03 -5.60
N ASP A 422 1.06 -18.55 -6.29
CA ASP A 422 2.27 -18.00 -5.70
C ASP A 422 2.01 -16.75 -4.86
N CYS A 423 1.04 -15.93 -5.25
CA CYS A 423 0.60 -14.79 -4.47
C CYS A 423 -0.33 -15.23 -3.33
N ASP A 424 -1.48 -15.85 -3.65
CA ASP A 424 -2.50 -16.17 -2.64
C ASP A 424 -1.99 -17.14 -1.55
N CYS A 425 -1.28 -18.21 -1.94
CA CYS A 425 -0.82 -19.20 -0.97
C CYS A 425 0.27 -18.67 -0.06
N THR A 426 1.22 -17.91 -0.60
CA THR A 426 2.35 -17.34 0.16
C THR A 426 1.85 -16.34 1.18
N GLU A 427 0.96 -15.45 0.77
CA GLU A 427 0.40 -14.40 1.62
C GLU A 427 -0.47 -14.98 2.75
N TRP A 428 -1.26 -16.00 2.44
CA TRP A 428 -2.00 -16.74 3.46
C TRP A 428 -1.05 -17.48 4.41
N PHE A 429 -0.03 -18.14 3.87
CA PHE A 429 0.91 -18.93 4.67
C PHE A 429 1.75 -18.06 5.60
N HIS A 430 2.20 -16.89 5.14
CA HIS A 430 2.85 -15.88 5.97
C HIS A 430 2.02 -15.56 7.21
N GLN A 431 0.73 -15.27 7.04
CA GLN A 431 -0.16 -14.96 8.16
C GLN A 431 -0.30 -16.16 9.12
N VAL A 432 -0.54 -17.36 8.57
CA VAL A 432 -0.79 -18.55 9.39
C VAL A 432 0.47 -19.00 10.12
N ALA A 433 1.63 -19.00 9.48
CA ALA A 433 2.89 -19.41 10.08
C ALA A 433 3.29 -18.47 11.23
N LEU A 434 3.14 -17.15 11.05
CA LEU A 434 3.44 -16.18 12.10
C LEU A 434 2.45 -16.27 13.27
N LEU A 435 1.15 -16.35 13.00
CA LEU A 435 0.14 -16.54 14.05
C LEU A 435 0.34 -17.87 14.80
N HIS A 436 0.73 -18.94 14.09
CA HIS A 436 1.05 -20.23 14.71
C HIS A 436 2.22 -20.12 15.69
N ALA A 437 3.23 -19.30 15.33
CA ALA A 437 4.38 -18.99 16.16
C ALA A 437 4.07 -18.00 17.29
N GLY A 438 2.87 -17.44 17.37
CA GLY A 438 2.48 -16.41 18.35
C GLY A 438 3.02 -15.01 18.00
N MET A 439 3.18 -14.73 16.71
CA MET A 439 3.61 -13.44 16.18
C MET A 439 2.46 -12.74 15.46
N GLU A 440 2.57 -11.42 15.40
CA GLU A 440 1.75 -10.59 14.55
C GLU A 440 2.25 -10.63 13.11
N PRO A 441 1.39 -10.96 12.12
CA PRO A 441 1.73 -10.83 10.71
C PRO A 441 2.01 -9.38 10.32
N ALA A 442 2.87 -9.17 9.32
CA ALA A 442 3.19 -7.83 8.83
C ALA A 442 1.96 -7.06 8.34
N TRP A 443 1.06 -7.79 7.69
CA TRP A 443 -0.25 -7.32 7.30
C TRP A 443 -1.26 -8.46 7.45
N ARG A 444 -2.55 -8.11 7.51
CA ARG A 444 -3.63 -9.08 7.65
C ARG A 444 -4.55 -9.03 6.44
N GLY A 445 -4.84 -10.21 5.90
CA GLY A 445 -5.96 -10.43 5.00
C GLY A 445 -7.25 -9.95 5.63
N PHE A 446 -8.29 -9.76 4.82
CA PHE A 446 -9.62 -9.65 5.40
C PHE A 446 -9.91 -10.97 6.12
N SER A 447 -9.94 -10.91 7.45
CA SER A 447 -9.87 -12.08 8.32
C SER A 447 -10.61 -11.79 9.64
N GLU A 448 -11.93 -11.57 9.56
CA GLU A 448 -12.73 -11.32 10.77
C GLU A 448 -12.68 -12.53 11.71
N GLY A 449 -12.09 -12.35 12.90
CA GLY A 449 -12.01 -13.38 13.94
C GLY A 449 -11.08 -14.56 13.62
N PHE A 450 -10.20 -14.42 12.62
CA PHE A 450 -9.28 -15.49 12.22
C PHE A 450 -8.28 -15.83 13.32
N GLU A 451 -7.71 -14.87 14.04
CA GLU A 451 -6.76 -15.13 15.12
C GLU A 451 -7.33 -16.04 16.22
N ASP A 452 -8.55 -15.74 16.67
CA ASP A 452 -9.23 -16.50 17.72
C ASP A 452 -9.62 -17.91 17.26
N ASN A 453 -9.82 -18.12 15.96
CA ASN A 453 -10.35 -19.36 15.40
C ASN A 453 -9.38 -20.12 14.48
N MET A 454 -8.19 -19.58 14.21
CA MET A 454 -7.27 -20.11 13.19
C MET A 454 -6.94 -21.57 13.49
N LYS A 455 -6.49 -21.87 14.71
CA LYS A 455 -6.13 -23.25 15.11
C LYS A 455 -7.27 -24.24 14.97
N THR A 456 -8.52 -23.79 15.10
CA THR A 456 -9.72 -24.63 14.92
C THR A 456 -10.22 -24.65 13.48
N ALA A 457 -9.87 -23.66 12.67
CA ALA A 457 -10.25 -23.53 11.27
C ALA A 457 -9.33 -24.36 10.35
N LEU A 458 -8.07 -24.56 10.75
CA LEU A 458 -7.10 -25.32 9.97
C LEU A 458 -7.44 -26.81 9.90
N GLY A 459 -7.40 -27.35 8.69
CA GLY A 459 -7.55 -28.78 8.43
C GLY A 459 -6.45 -29.62 9.06
N LYS A 460 -6.76 -30.90 9.32
CA LYS A 460 -5.81 -31.84 9.95
C LYS A 460 -4.51 -31.99 9.14
N ALA A 461 -4.61 -32.06 7.81
CA ALA A 461 -3.43 -32.26 6.96
C ALA A 461 -2.42 -31.10 7.09
N PHE A 462 -2.90 -29.86 7.08
CA PHE A 462 -2.06 -28.69 7.30
C PHE A 462 -1.58 -28.57 8.75
N GLY A 463 -2.44 -28.90 9.72
CA GLY A 463 -2.02 -28.96 11.14
C GLY A 463 -0.91 -29.98 11.38
N ASP A 464 -0.98 -31.17 10.76
CA ASP A 464 0.08 -32.17 10.81
C ASP A 464 1.36 -31.65 10.14
N LEU A 465 1.24 -30.95 9.00
CA LEU A 465 2.37 -30.33 8.29
C LEU A 465 3.11 -29.30 9.17
N MET A 466 2.39 -28.42 9.85
CA MET A 466 2.97 -27.41 10.75
C MET A 466 3.63 -28.01 12.00
N ALA A 467 3.21 -29.22 12.41
CA ALA A 467 3.73 -29.91 13.57
C ALA A 467 4.89 -30.88 13.24
N ASP A 468 5.12 -31.19 11.97
CA ASP A 468 6.16 -32.13 11.56
C ASP A 468 7.55 -31.47 11.69
N PRO A 469 8.44 -31.98 12.57
CA PRO A 469 9.75 -31.39 12.79
C PRO A 469 10.63 -31.41 11.54
N LYS A 470 10.32 -32.24 10.53
CA LYS A 470 11.04 -32.32 9.26
C LYS A 470 11.11 -30.98 8.53
N TYR A 471 10.07 -30.15 8.64
CA TYR A 471 9.95 -28.92 7.85
C TYR A 471 10.36 -27.67 8.62
N HIS A 472 10.89 -27.81 9.84
CA HIS A 472 11.45 -26.72 10.62
C HIS A 472 10.53 -25.48 10.70
N GLN A 473 9.22 -25.71 10.85
CA GLN A 473 8.20 -24.64 10.88
C GLN A 473 8.29 -23.77 12.14
N LEU A 474 7.87 -22.51 12.05
CA LEU A 474 7.92 -21.58 13.18
C LEU A 474 7.00 -22.06 14.32
N THR A 475 7.59 -22.20 15.51
CA THR A 475 6.90 -22.66 16.74
C THR A 475 6.98 -21.66 17.89
N LYS A 476 7.79 -20.61 17.74
CA LYS A 476 8.00 -19.53 18.71
C LYS A 476 8.24 -18.21 17.96
N PRO A 477 7.99 -17.06 18.58
CA PRO A 477 8.27 -15.78 17.96
C PRO A 477 9.75 -15.63 17.59
N LEU A 478 10.03 -14.99 16.46
CA LEU A 478 11.39 -14.59 16.08
C LEU A 478 11.89 -13.53 17.08
N SER A 479 13.17 -13.59 17.40
CA SER A 479 13.78 -12.62 18.32
C SER A 479 14.16 -11.31 17.63
N PHE A 480 14.21 -11.31 16.29
CA PHE A 480 14.72 -10.22 15.45
C PHE A 480 16.19 -9.83 15.71
N SER A 481 16.84 -10.54 16.64
CA SER A 481 18.24 -10.40 16.99
C SER A 481 18.97 -11.68 16.59
N TYR A 482 20.23 -11.57 16.20
CA TYR A 482 21.02 -12.75 15.87
C TYR A 482 22.44 -12.54 16.40
N GLU A 483 22.74 -13.30 17.45
CA GLU A 483 24.03 -13.37 18.12
C GLU A 483 24.34 -14.88 18.18
N THR A 484 25.35 -15.31 17.43
CA THR A 484 25.68 -16.75 17.39
C THR A 484 26.16 -17.19 18.77
N SER A 485 25.63 -18.31 19.25
CA SER A 485 25.98 -18.81 20.59
C SER A 485 27.43 -19.33 20.70
N GLU A 486 28.11 -19.51 19.56
CA GLU A 486 29.54 -19.81 19.50
C GLU A 486 30.38 -18.55 19.27
N ILE A 487 30.88 -17.98 20.36
CA ILE A 487 32.20 -17.35 20.33
C ILE A 487 33.20 -18.49 20.08
N ILE A 488 33.41 -18.86 18.82
CA ILE A 488 34.64 -19.57 18.45
C ILE A 488 35.74 -18.51 18.61
N GLU A 489 36.33 -18.46 19.82
CA GLU A 489 37.65 -17.88 20.01
C GLU A 489 38.61 -18.64 19.07
N PHE A 490 38.78 -18.12 17.86
CA PHE A 490 39.95 -18.41 17.02
C PHE A 490 41.17 -17.73 17.65
N ASP A 491 41.47 -18.07 18.90
CA ASP A 491 42.69 -17.64 19.56
C ASP A 491 43.80 -18.62 19.13
N THR A 492 44.68 -18.13 18.26
CA THR A 492 46.06 -18.60 18.10
C THR A 492 46.28 -20.07 17.66
N LEU A 493 46.19 -20.32 16.36
CA LEU A 493 47.11 -21.27 15.70
C LEU A 493 47.93 -20.56 14.60
N ALA A 494 48.51 -19.42 14.98
CA ALA A 494 49.79 -19.01 14.42
C ALA A 494 50.88 -19.79 15.16
N HIS A 495 51.63 -20.64 14.46
CA HIS A 495 53.01 -21.09 14.68
C HIS A 495 53.18 -22.55 14.23
N PHE A 496 53.15 -22.75 12.91
CA PHE A 496 54.03 -23.74 12.29
C PHE A 496 54.92 -22.98 11.30
N GLU A 497 56.15 -22.74 11.74
CA GLU A 497 57.33 -22.56 10.87
C GLU A 497 58.37 -23.61 11.31
N PRO A 498 59.30 -24.05 10.44
CA PRO A 498 59.25 -24.17 8.98
C PRO A 498 59.23 -25.64 8.51
#